data_AF-A0A7Y1ZCW1-F1
#
_entry.id   AF-A0A7Y1ZCW1-F1
#
_cell.length_a   1.000
_cell.length_b   1.000
_cell.length_c   1.000
_cell.angle_alpha   90.00
_cell.angle_beta   90.00
_cell.angle_gamma   90.00
#
_symmetry.space_group_name_H-M   'P 1'
#
loop_
_entity.id
_entity.type
_entity.pdbx_description
1 polymer ?
#
loop_
_entity_poly.entity_id
_entity_poly.type
_entity_poly.pdbx_seq_one_letter_code
_entity_poly.pdbx_strand_id
1 'polypeptide(L)' 'MSTATVTYLGNLRTENKHLKSGDIFHTDAPLDNNGKGEAFSPTDTVATGLANCMLTVMGIKARNLEVDISGA' A
#
# COMPACT_ATOMS: atom_id res chain seq x y z
N MET A 1 7.68 17.27 8.44
CA MET A 1 6.68 17.47 7.36
C MET A 1 6.02 16.13 7.10
N SER A 2 4.70 16.04 7.00
CA SER A 2 4.00 14.78 6.69
C SER A 2 4.30 14.34 5.26
N THR A 3 4.32 13.03 5.01
CA THR A 3 4.52 12.46 3.66
C THR A 3 3.18 12.15 2.98
N ALA A 4 2.13 11.88 3.77
CA ALA A 4 0.80 11.55 3.31
C ALA A 4 -0.27 12.17 4.23
N THR A 5 -1.50 12.25 3.72
CA THR A 5 -2.70 12.60 4.49
C THR A 5 -3.71 11.47 4.41
N VAL A 6 -4.48 11.28 5.48
CA VAL A 6 -5.55 10.28 5.56
C VAL A 6 -6.86 10.99 5.86
N THR A 7 -7.92 10.66 5.14
CA THR A 7 -9.26 11.20 5.34
C THR A 7 -10.25 10.06 5.52
N TYR A 8 -10.98 10.06 6.64
CA TYR A 8 -12.06 9.10 6.86
C TYR A 8 -13.29 9.53 6.07
N LEU A 9 -13.78 8.66 5.18
CA LEU A 9 -14.91 8.95 4.29
C LEU A 9 -16.26 8.43 4.82
N GLY A 10 -16.26 7.85 6.03
CA GLY A 10 -17.42 7.13 6.55
C GLY A 10 -17.49 5.69 6.04
N ASN A 11 -18.46 4.92 6.55
CA ASN A 11 -18.68 3.52 6.15
C ASN A 11 -17.42 2.64 6.26
N LEU A 12 -16.59 2.90 7.28
CA LEU A 12 -15.34 2.18 7.53
C LEU A 12 -14.33 2.26 6.36
N ARG A 13 -14.40 3.32 5.54
CA ARG A 13 -13.47 3.62 4.44
C ARG A 13 -12.56 4.81 4.76
N THR A 14 -11.29 4.73 4.33
CA THR A 14 -10.37 5.88 4.30
C THR A 14 -9.86 6.17 2.89
N GLU A 15 -9.49 7.42 2.64
CA GLU A 15 -8.70 7.87 1.49
C GLU A 15 -7.30 8.26 1.96
N ASN A 16 -6.29 7.73 1.29
CA ASN A 16 -4.88 7.94 1.62
C ASN A 16 -4.23 8.65 0.43
N LYS A 17 -3.71 9.87 0.66
CA LYS A 17 -3.08 10.68 -0.39
C LYS A 17 -1.61 10.88 -0.09
N HIS A 18 -0.74 10.47 -1.01
CA HIS A 18 0.68 10.78 -0.93
C HIS A 18 0.93 12.21 -1.43
N LEU A 19 1.49 13.07 -0.59
CA LEU A 19 1.54 14.52 -0.85
C LEU A 19 2.44 14.90 -2.02
N LYS A 20 3.52 14.13 -2.26
CA LYS A 20 4.49 14.46 -3.31
C LYS A 20 4.04 14.03 -4.70
N SER A 21 3.47 12.83 -4.84
CA SER A 21 3.01 12.33 -6.15
C SER A 21 1.55 12.68 -6.45
N GLY A 22 0.77 13.03 -5.42
CA GLY A 22 -0.69 13.21 -5.55
C GLY A 22 -1.45 11.90 -5.69
N ASP A 23 -0.77 10.75 -5.61
CA ASP A 23 -1.38 9.42 -5.76
C ASP A 23 -2.30 9.11 -4.58
N ILE A 24 -3.40 8.41 -4.88
CA ILE A 24 -4.49 8.16 -3.94
C ILE A 24 -4.88 6.69 -3.99
N PHE A 25 -5.08 6.11 -2.80
CA PHE A 25 -5.73 4.80 -2.68
C PHE A 25 -6.68 4.77 -1.49
N HIS A 26 -7.64 3.84 -1.54
CA HIS A 26 -8.60 3.62 -0.48
C HIS A 26 -8.23 2.39 0.35
N THR A 27 -8.64 2.42 1.61
CA THR A 27 -8.73 1.20 2.42
C THR A 27 -10.11 1.05 3.01
N ASP A 28 -10.56 -0.20 3.10
CA ASP A 28 -11.84 -0.57 3.71
C ASP A 28 -11.63 -1.52 4.87
N ALA A 29 -12.48 -1.44 5.88
CA ALA A 29 -12.64 -2.59 6.75
C ALA A 29 -13.06 -3.84 5.94
N PRO A 30 -12.60 -5.03 6.31
CA PRO A 30 -13.02 -6.27 5.67
C PRO A 30 -14.47 -6.64 6.03
N LEU A 31 -15.07 -7.56 5.27
CA LEU A 31 -16.49 -7.93 5.41
C LEU A 31 -16.83 -8.52 6.79
N ASP A 32 -15.91 -9.29 7.37
CA ASP A 32 -16.01 -9.85 8.72
C ASP A 32 -16.01 -8.78 9.83
N ASN A 33 -15.54 -7.57 9.51
CA ASN A 33 -15.57 -6.40 10.39
C ASN A 33 -16.60 -5.35 9.92
N ASN A 34 -17.67 -5.77 9.24
CA ASN A 34 -18.78 -4.94 8.75
C ASN A 34 -18.37 -3.86 7.73
N GLY A 35 -17.19 -3.99 7.12
CA GLY A 35 -16.76 -3.07 6.08
C GLY A 35 -17.27 -3.46 4.69
N LYS A 36 -16.85 -2.69 3.69
CA LYS A 36 -17.25 -2.93 2.29
C LYS A 36 -16.40 -3.99 1.60
N GLY A 37 -15.14 -4.16 2.02
CA GLY A 37 -14.20 -5.09 1.40
C GLY A 37 -13.97 -4.84 -0.11
N GLU A 38 -14.19 -3.62 -0.61
CA GLU A 38 -14.01 -3.27 -2.03
C GLU A 38 -12.57 -2.80 -2.33
N ALA A 39 -11.79 -2.52 -1.28
CA ALA A 39 -10.39 -2.13 -1.34
C ALA A 39 -9.57 -2.94 -0.32
N PHE A 40 -8.23 -2.83 -0.41
CA PHE A 40 -7.32 -3.41 0.59
C PHE A 40 -7.71 -2.97 2.00
N SER A 41 -7.67 -3.88 2.96
CA SER A 41 -7.80 -3.47 4.35
C SER A 41 -6.55 -2.76 4.84
N PRO A 42 -6.63 -2.00 5.96
CA PRO A 42 -5.44 -1.46 6.60
C PRO A 42 -4.39 -2.54 6.90
N THR A 43 -4.81 -3.73 7.30
CA THR A 43 -3.91 -4.87 7.56
C THR A 43 -3.30 -5.43 6.29
N ASP A 44 -4.06 -5.56 5.21
CA ASP A 44 -3.53 -6.00 3.91
C ASP A 44 -2.50 -4.99 3.37
N THR A 45 -2.75 -3.69 3.58
CA THR A 45 -1.85 -2.61 3.19
C THR A 45 -0.51 -2.71 3.94
N VAL A 46 -0.52 -3.04 5.23
CA VAL A 46 0.71 -3.25 6.01
C VAL A 46 1.47 -4.49 5.53
N ALA A 47 0.78 -5.62 5.36
CA ALA A 47 1.40 -6.87 4.90
C ALA A 47 2.02 -6.71 3.50
N THR A 48 1.25 -6.13 2.57
CA THR A 48 1.71 -5.85 1.20
C THR A 48 2.82 -4.79 1.21
N GLY A 49 2.74 -3.77 2.07
CA GLY A 49 3.79 -2.76 2.22
C GLY A 49 5.14 -3.36 2.65
N LEU A 50 5.12 -4.35 3.54
CA LEU A 50 6.33 -5.09 3.91
C LEU A 50 6.91 -5.88 2.72
N ALA A 51 6.06 -6.62 1.99
CA ALA A 51 6.47 -7.36 0.81
C ALA A 51 7.06 -6.42 -0.26
N ASN A 52 6.39 -5.29 -0.54
CA ASN A 52 6.85 -4.26 -1.46
C ASN A 52 8.23 -3.71 -1.05
N CYS A 53 8.45 -3.48 0.24
CA CYS A 53 9.73 -3.04 0.78
C CYS A 53 10.83 -4.07 0.49
N MET A 54 10.58 -5.35 0.78
CA MET A 54 11.53 -6.43 0.52
C MET A 54 11.87 -6.54 -0.97
N LEU A 55 10.85 -6.59 -1.84
CA LEU A 55 11.05 -6.69 -3.29
C LEU A 55 11.84 -5.48 -3.84
N THR A 56 11.58 -4.28 -3.33
CA THR A 56 12.32 -3.08 -3.74
C THR A 56 13.79 -3.16 -3.34
N VAL A 57 14.09 -3.59 -2.10
CA VAL A 57 15.47 -3.81 -1.63
C VAL A 57 16.16 -4.92 -2.44
N MET A 58 15.45 -6.01 -2.73
CA MET A 58 15.93 -7.08 -3.59
C MET A 58 16.24 -6.57 -5.00
N GLY A 59 15.38 -5.74 -5.59
CA GLY A 59 15.61 -5.13 -6.90
C GLY A 59 16.86 -4.23 -6.93
N ILE A 60 17.12 -3.50 -5.84
CA ILE A 60 18.37 -2.73 -5.70
C ILE A 60 19.58 -3.68 -5.71
N LYS A 61 19.52 -4.81 -5.00
CA LYS A 61 20.61 -5.79 -4.99
C LYS A 61 20.77 -6.49 -6.34
N ALA A 62 19.68 -6.91 -6.97
CA ALA A 62 19.66 -7.61 -8.25
C ALA A 62 20.29 -6.78 -9.37
N ARG A 63 20.05 -5.46 -9.38
CA ARG A 63 20.70 -4.51 -10.31
C ARG A 63 22.23 -4.60 -10.24
N ASN A 64 22.80 -4.68 -9.04
CA ASN A 64 24.25 -4.78 -8.84
C ASN A 64 24.81 -6.16 -9.22
N LEU A 65 23.94 -7.16 -9.34
CA LEU A 65 24.28 -8.51 -9.76
C LEU A 65 23.97 -8.75 -11.25
N GLU A 66 23.45 -7.74 -11.96
CA GLU A 66 23.00 -7.84 -13.36
C GLU A 66 21.97 -8.97 -13.58
N VAL A 67 21.11 -9.21 -12.59
CA VAL A 67 20.02 -10.19 -12.66
C VAL A 67 18.68 -9.46 -12.79
N ASP A 68 17.84 -9.91 -13.73
CA ASP A 68 16.46 -9.44 -13.85
C ASP A 68 15.53 -10.26 -12.95
N ILE A 69 14.75 -9.56 -12.13
CA ILE A 69 13.73 -10.14 -11.24
C ILE A 69 12.34 -9.57 -11.55
N SER A 70 12.14 -8.99 -12.73
CA SER A 70 10.85 -8.48 -13.16
C SER A 70 9.82 -9.61 -13.20
N GLY A 71 8.62 -9.36 -12.64
CA GLY A 71 7.56 -10.35 -12.53
C GLY A 71 7.64 -11.28 -11.32
N ALA A 72 8.60 -11.06 -10.41
CA ALA A 72 8.69 -11.73 -9.10
C ALA A 72 7.69 -11.17 -8.08
#